data_AF-A0A830ETW1-F1
#
_entry.id   AF-A0A830ETW1-F1
#
_cell.length_a   1.000
_cell.length_b   1.000
_cell.length_c   1.000
_cell.angle_alpha   90.00
_cell.angle_beta   90.00
_cell.angle_gamma   90.00
#
_symmetry.space_group_name_H-M   'P 1'
#
loop_
_entity.id
_entity.type
_entity.pdbx_description
1 polymer ?
#
loop_
_entity_poly.entity_id
_entity_poly.type
_entity_poly.pdbx_seq_one_letter_code
_entity_poly.pdbx_strand_id
1 'polypeptide(L)' 'MQSRHATALVGLLASLAASAAIYYYTGWVLCFLLVPFVPLLFRGRDDERESLTRRACPECGYATSDPEVRYCPRDGTELD' A
#
# COMPACT_ATOMS: atom_id res chain seq x y z
N MET A 1 17.15 -40.99 -2.29
CA MET A 1 17.02 -39.52 -2.39
C MET A 1 16.12 -38.95 -1.28
N GLN A 2 16.16 -39.51 -0.05
CA GLN A 2 15.19 -39.22 1.02
C GLN A 2 15.68 -38.15 2.02
N SER A 3 16.99 -38.02 2.21
CA SER A 3 17.62 -37.26 3.30
C SER A 3 17.46 -35.74 3.20
N ARG A 4 17.29 -35.21 2.00
CA ARG A 4 17.12 -33.76 1.72
C ARG A 4 15.71 -33.25 2.06
N HIS A 5 14.70 -34.12 2.01
CA HIS A 5 13.35 -33.73 2.37
C HIS A 5 13.15 -33.68 3.89
N ALA A 6 13.86 -34.53 4.63
CA ALA A 6 13.78 -34.58 6.09
C ALA A 6 14.29 -33.28 6.73
N THR A 7 15.45 -32.77 6.30
CA THR A 7 16.00 -31.50 6.81
C THR A 7 15.16 -30.29 6.41
N ALA A 8 14.62 -30.28 5.18
CA ALA A 8 13.71 -29.22 4.75
C ALA A 8 12.42 -29.18 5.60
N LEU A 9 11.86 -30.35 5.93
CA LEU A 9 10.62 -30.47 6.69
C LEU A 9 10.84 -30.12 8.17
N VAL A 10 11.97 -30.52 8.76
CA VAL A 10 12.36 -30.12 10.12
C VAL A 10 12.58 -28.61 10.20
N GLY A 11 13.28 -28.02 9.23
CA GLY A 11 13.47 -26.56 9.17
C GLY A 11 12.15 -25.81 9.05
N LEU A 12 11.23 -26.31 8.22
CA LEU A 12 9.91 -25.73 8.04
C LEU A 12 9.06 -25.82 9.31
N LEU A 13 9.02 -26.97 9.98
CA LEU A 13 8.30 -27.13 11.25
C LEU A 13 8.92 -26.26 12.37
N ALA A 14 10.25 -26.16 12.42
CA ALA A 14 10.94 -25.32 13.39
C ALA A 14 10.65 -23.83 13.17
N SER A 15 10.65 -23.35 11.92
CA SER A 15 10.32 -21.95 11.62
C SER A 15 8.84 -21.65 11.88
N LEU A 16 7.96 -22.60 11.59
CA LEU A 16 6.53 -22.50 11.88
C LEU A 16 6.28 -22.41 13.39
N ALA A 17 6.91 -23.29 14.17
CA ALA A 17 6.80 -23.31 15.63
C ALA A 17 7.37 -22.03 16.27
N ALA A 18 8.53 -21.55 15.79
CA ALA A 18 9.12 -20.30 16.25
C ALA A 18 8.22 -19.10 15.93
N SER A 19 7.66 -19.04 14.72
CA SER A 19 6.71 -17.99 14.34
C SER A 19 5.44 -18.03 15.19
N ALA A 20 4.89 -19.23 15.45
CA ALA A 20 3.73 -19.41 16.31
C ALA A 20 4.02 -19.02 17.77
N ALA A 21 5.19 -19.36 18.30
CA ALA A 21 5.62 -18.97 19.64
C ALA A 21 5.79 -17.44 19.74
N ILE A 22 6.47 -16.82 18.78
CA ILE A 22 6.61 -15.37 18.71
C ILE A 22 5.24 -14.71 18.63
N TYR A 23 4.33 -15.21 17.79
CA TYR A 23 2.96 -14.68 17.70
C TYR A 23 2.19 -14.85 19.02
N TYR A 24 2.34 -15.99 19.71
CA TYR A 24 1.66 -16.23 20.99
C TYR A 24 2.17 -15.31 22.11
N TYR A 25 3.49 -15.13 22.21
CA TYR A 25 4.09 -14.24 23.21
C TYR A 25 3.94 -12.76 22.87
N THR A 26 3.97 -12.42 21.58
CA THR A 26 4.07 -11.03 21.08
C THR A 26 2.75 -10.53 20.54
N GLY A 27 1.68 -11.35 20.51
CA GLY A 27 0.44 -11.08 19.78
C GLY A 27 -0.09 -9.65 19.98
N TRP A 28 -0.05 -9.13 21.20
CA TRP A 28 -0.42 -7.74 21.49
C TRP A 28 0.59 -6.70 20.98
N VAL A 29 1.89 -6.96 21.15
CA VAL A 29 2.99 -6.08 20.75
C VAL A 29 3.07 -5.95 19.23
N LEU A 30 2.85 -7.04 18.47
CA LEU A 30 2.78 -6.99 17.01
C LEU A 30 1.59 -6.17 16.55
N CYS A 31 0.41 -6.34 17.15
CA CYS A 31 -0.74 -5.49 16.87
C CYS A 31 -0.44 -4.02 17.18
N PHE A 32 0.12 -3.69 18.34
CA PHE A 32 0.49 -2.30 18.68
C PHE A 32 1.56 -1.71 17.76
N LEU A 33 2.52 -2.53 17.33
CA LEU A 33 3.56 -2.13 16.38
C LEU A 33 2.96 -1.90 14.99
N LEU A 34 2.06 -2.76 14.53
CA LEU A 34 1.48 -2.73 13.17
C LEU A 34 0.34 -1.71 13.03
N VAL A 35 -0.47 -1.49 14.07
CA VAL A 35 -1.58 -0.51 14.09
C VAL A 35 -1.21 0.87 13.53
N PRO A 36 -0.07 1.50 13.87
CA PRO A 36 0.33 2.77 13.27
C PRO A 36 0.73 2.68 11.79
N PHE A 37 1.07 1.48 11.28
CA PHE A 37 1.41 1.25 9.87
C PHE A 37 0.22 0.77 9.03
N VAL A 38 -0.91 0.42 9.65
CA VAL A 38 -2.16 0.11 8.94
C VAL A 38 -2.56 1.21 7.95
N PRO A 39 -2.51 2.52 8.28
CA PRO A 39 -2.79 3.59 7.33
C PRO A 39 -1.90 3.58 6.08
N LEU A 40 -0.63 3.16 6.22
CA LEU A 40 0.33 3.10 5.10
C LEU A 40 0.06 1.93 4.15
N LEU A 41 -0.44 0.80 4.69
CA LEU A 41 -0.87 -0.34 3.87
C LEU A 41 -2.12 -0.02 3.05
N PHE A 42 -2.98 0.88 3.55
CA PHE A 42 -4.18 1.33 2.84
C PHE A 42 -3.93 2.53 1.91
N ARG A 43 -2.88 3.32 2.13
CA ARG A 43 -2.54 4.49 1.31
C ARG A 43 -2.39 4.17 -0.18
N GLY A 44 -1.81 3.01 -0.52
CA GLY A 44 -1.65 2.59 -1.93
C GLY A 44 -2.96 2.32 -2.67
N ARG A 45 -4.10 2.23 -1.96
CA ARG A 45 -5.44 2.10 -2.57
C ARG A 45 -6.17 3.43 -2.69
N ASP A 46 -5.77 4.43 -1.91
CA ASP A 46 -6.29 5.79 -2.00
C ASP A 46 -5.61 6.61 -3.11
N ASP A 47 -4.35 6.32 -3.45
CA ASP A 47 -3.65 6.94 -4.59
C ASP A 47 -4.41 6.73 -5.92
N GLU A 48 -5.06 5.57 -6.12
CA GLU A 48 -5.90 5.30 -7.29
C GLU A 48 -7.17 6.19 -7.31
N ARG A 49 -7.70 6.57 -6.14
CA ARG A 49 -8.82 7.52 -6.02
C ARG A 49 -8.40 8.98 -6.09
N GLU A 50 -7.23 9.36 -5.55
CA GLU A 50 -6.67 10.72 -5.70
C GLU A 50 -6.35 11.03 -7.17
N SER A 51 -5.94 10.03 -7.95
CA SER A 51 -5.74 10.18 -9.40
C SER A 51 -7.01 10.58 -10.15
N LEU A 52 -8.20 10.26 -9.63
CA LEU A 52 -9.49 10.69 -10.19
C LEU A 52 -9.86 12.13 -9.85
N THR A 53 -9.13 12.79 -8.93
CA THR A 53 -9.40 14.18 -8.51
C THR A 53 -8.48 15.18 -9.21
N ARG A 54 -7.58 14.72 -10.08
CA ARG A 54 -6.72 15.58 -10.88
C ARG A 54 -7.46 15.99 -12.14
N ARG A 55 -7.90 17.25 -12.20
CA ARG A 55 -8.57 17.80 -13.39
C ARG A 55 -7.51 18.18 -14.43
N ALA A 56 -7.77 17.86 -15.69
CA ALA A 56 -6.84 18.08 -16.78
C ALA A 56 -7.47 18.88 -17.92
N CYS A 57 -6.64 19.63 -18.61
CA CYS A 57 -7.01 20.37 -19.82
C CYS A 57 -6.95 19.41 -21.02
N PRO A 58 -8.04 19.22 -21.78
CA PRO A 58 -8.07 18.29 -22.91
C PRO A 58 -7.21 18.77 -24.09
N GLU A 59 -7.01 20.08 -24.24
CA GLU A 59 -6.29 20.67 -25.37
C GLU A 59 -4.76 20.70 -25.17
N CYS A 60 -4.27 21.18 -24.02
CA CYS A 60 -2.84 21.39 -23.79
C CYS A 60 -2.18 20.42 -22.79
N GLY A 61 -2.97 19.55 -22.15
CA GLY A 61 -2.48 18.54 -21.20
C GLY A 61 -2.02 19.10 -19.84
N TYR A 62 -2.33 20.36 -19.53
CA TYR A 62 -2.13 20.93 -18.20
C TYR A 62 -3.01 20.17 -17.19
N ALA A 63 -2.46 19.80 -16.03
CA ALA A 63 -3.20 19.07 -15.01
C ALA A 63 -2.94 19.66 -13.63
N THR A 64 -3.99 19.78 -12.80
CA THR A 64 -3.91 20.36 -11.47
C THR A 64 -4.82 19.61 -10.49
N SER A 65 -4.46 19.67 -9.21
CA SER A 65 -5.25 19.16 -8.09
C SER A 65 -5.92 20.30 -7.29
N ASP A 66 -5.71 21.55 -7.69
CA ASP A 66 -6.30 22.72 -7.02
C ASP A 66 -7.79 22.86 -7.38
N PRO A 67 -8.71 22.77 -6.41
CA PRO A 67 -10.14 22.84 -6.68
C PRO A 67 -10.60 24.22 -7.17
N GLU A 68 -9.86 25.30 -6.85
CA GLU A 68 -10.19 26.68 -7.22
C GLU A 68 -9.91 26.95 -8.71
N VAL A 69 -8.99 26.21 -9.31
CA VAL A 69 -8.65 26.32 -10.72
C VAL A 69 -9.68 25.56 -11.54
N ARG A 70 -10.59 26.29 -12.19
CA ARG A 70 -11.61 25.74 -13.11
C ARG A 70 -11.20 25.82 -14.58
N TYR A 71 -10.34 26.77 -14.92
CA TYR A 71 -9.91 27.05 -16.29
C TYR A 71 -8.40 26.89 -16.42
N CYS A 72 -7.95 26.47 -17.59
CA CYS A 72 -6.54 26.33 -17.88
C CYS A 72 -5.86 27.71 -17.99
N PRO A 73 -4.74 27.96 -17.30
CA PRO A 73 -4.02 29.23 -17.34
C PRO A 73 -3.30 29.50 -18.68
N ARG A 74 -3.25 28.52 -19.59
CA ARG A 74 -2.57 28.67 -20.89
C ARG A 74 -3.52 29.07 -22.01
N ASP A 75 -4.66 28.40 -22.11
CA ASP A 75 -5.61 28.46 -23.21
C ASP A 75 -7.03 28.83 -22.78
N GLY A 76 -7.32 28.82 -21.47
CA GLY A 76 -8.63 29.21 -20.93
C GLY A 76 -9.70 28.12 -20.99
N THR A 77 -9.38 26.93 -21.50
CA THR A 77 -10.29 25.78 -21.58
C THR A 77 -10.70 25.30 -20.18
N GLU A 78 -11.95 24.86 -20.01
CA GLU A 78 -12.43 24.27 -18.76
C GLU A 78 -11.74 22.92 -18.50
N LEU A 79 -11.35 22.67 -17.26
CA LEU A 79 -10.68 21.43 -16.85
C LEU A 79 -11.71 20.32 -16.60
N ASP A 80 -11.42 19.10 -17.05
CA ASP A 80 -12.20 17.87 -16.83
C ASP A 80 -11.52 16.98 -15.78
#